data_AF-A0A939K8U4-F1
#
_entry.id   AF-A0A939K8U4-F1
#
_cell.length_a   1.000
_cell.length_b   1.000
_cell.length_c   1.000
_cell.angle_alpha   90.00
_cell.angle_beta   90.00
_cell.angle_gamma   90.00
#
_symmetry.space_group_name_H-M   'P 1'
#
loop_
_entity.id
_entity.type
_entity.pdbx_description
1 polymer ?
#
loop_
_entity_poly.entity_id
_entity_poly.type
_entity_poly.pdbx_seq_one_letter_code
_entity_poly.pdbx_strand_id
1 'polypeptide(L)'
;NGKIYVRPDAQKTNAYQSCKNVVLSPDAAMNTKPQLEIYADDVKCSHGTTTGKMNEEALFYLQSRGIPKDAARTLLLYAFAEEVVSHIKIQPIREYLEGI
;
A
#
# COMPACT_ATOMS: atom_id res chain seq x y z
N ASN A 1 -2.71 -9.96 7.30
CA ASN A 1 -3.12 -11.30 6.82
C ASN A 1 -4.15 -11.09 5.71
N GLY A 2 -4.07 -11.79 4.59
CA GLY A 2 -5.06 -11.70 3.51
C GLY A 2 -5.17 -13.03 2.79
N LYS A 3 -6.38 -13.46 2.44
CA LYS A 3 -6.66 -14.72 1.76
C LYS A 3 -7.60 -14.48 0.59
N ILE A 4 -7.23 -14.93 -0.59
CA ILE A 4 -8.13 -15.10 -1.73
C ILE A 4 -8.54 -16.57 -1.77
N TYR A 5 -9.85 -16.81 -1.78
CA TYR A 5 -10.43 -18.14 -1.87
C TYR A 5 -11.30 -18.24 -3.12
N VAL A 6 -10.94 -19.11 -4.05
CA VAL A 6 -11.64 -19.33 -5.32
C VAL A 6 -12.30 -20.71 -5.31
N ARG A 7 -13.62 -20.73 -5.33
CA ARG A 7 -14.44 -21.96 -5.30
C ARG A 7 -14.31 -22.76 -6.61
N PRO A 8 -14.58 -24.09 -6.61
CA PRO A 8 -14.46 -24.95 -7.79
C PRO A 8 -15.15 -24.46 -9.07
N ASP A 9 -16.31 -23.83 -8.94
CA ASP A 9 -17.09 -23.34 -10.09
C ASP A 9 -16.85 -21.85 -10.41
N ALA A 10 -15.93 -21.19 -9.71
CA ALA A 10 -15.63 -19.77 -9.89
C ALA A 10 -14.65 -19.52 -11.04
N GLN A 11 -14.92 -20.13 -12.20
CA GLN A 11 -14.16 -19.91 -13.42
C GLN A 11 -14.21 -18.43 -13.83
N LYS A 12 -13.21 -17.99 -14.59
CA LYS A 12 -12.99 -16.59 -15.00
C LYS A 12 -12.76 -15.61 -13.85
N THR A 13 -12.58 -16.08 -12.61
CA THR A 13 -12.21 -15.21 -11.49
C THR A 13 -10.94 -14.45 -11.82
N ASN A 14 -10.98 -13.13 -11.61
CA ASN A 14 -9.86 -12.25 -11.80
C ASN A 14 -9.62 -11.45 -10.52
N ALA A 15 -8.62 -11.85 -9.74
CA ALA A 15 -8.37 -11.35 -8.40
C ALA A 15 -6.91 -10.96 -8.22
N TYR A 16 -6.67 -9.83 -7.56
CA TYR A 16 -5.33 -9.32 -7.30
C TYR A 16 -5.30 -8.77 -5.88
N GLN A 17 -4.25 -9.12 -5.13
CA GLN A 17 -3.99 -8.53 -3.83
C GLN A 17 -2.64 -7.82 -3.84
N SER A 18 -2.61 -6.55 -3.47
CA SER A 18 -1.39 -5.76 -3.29
C SER A 18 -1.28 -5.31 -1.84
N CYS A 19 -0.12 -5.53 -1.21
CA CYS A 19 0.18 -5.08 0.15
C CYS A 19 1.55 -4.40 0.18
N LYS A 20 1.55 -3.07 0.17
CA LYS A 20 2.76 -2.25 0.23
C LYS A 20 2.95 -1.78 1.66
N ASN A 21 4.18 -1.88 2.17
CA ASN A 21 4.52 -1.50 3.55
C ASN A 21 5.76 -0.61 3.55
N VAL A 22 5.72 0.44 4.37
CA VAL A 22 6.86 1.30 4.66
C VAL A 22 7.19 1.24 6.16
N VAL A 23 8.43 0.88 6.51
CA VAL A 23 8.93 0.89 7.89
C VAL A 23 9.68 2.19 8.16
N LEU A 24 9.39 2.81 9.32
CA LEU A 24 9.83 4.18 9.63
C LEU A 24 10.94 4.26 10.68
N SER A 25 11.29 3.13 11.29
CA SER A 25 12.37 3.03 12.26
C SER A 25 13.12 1.69 12.10
N PRO A 26 14.36 1.59 12.61
CA PRO A 26 15.13 0.35 12.58
C PRO A 26 14.44 -0.81 13.32
N ASP A 27 13.72 -0.49 14.40
CA ASP A 27 13.06 -1.48 15.25
C ASP A 27 11.63 -1.82 14.78
N ALA A 28 11.14 -1.16 13.73
CA ALA A 28 9.83 -1.44 13.17
C ALA A 28 9.84 -2.76 12.38
N ALA A 29 8.87 -3.63 12.68
CA ALA A 29 8.64 -4.87 11.98
C ALA A 29 7.26 -4.89 11.33
N MET A 30 7.15 -5.47 10.14
CA MET A 30 5.88 -5.70 9.46
C MET A 30 5.83 -7.14 8.95
N ASN A 31 4.77 -7.85 9.34
CA ASN A 31 4.56 -9.25 8.97
C ASN A 31 3.38 -9.35 8.00
N THR A 32 3.66 -9.71 6.76
CA THR A 32 2.63 -9.94 5.75
C THR A 32 2.52 -11.42 5.41
N LYS A 33 1.28 -11.89 5.33
CA LYS A 33 0.94 -13.27 4.98
C LYS A 33 -0.21 -13.25 3.99
N PRO A 34 0.05 -13.07 2.69
CA PRO A 34 -0.95 -13.23 1.66
C PRO A 34 -1.11 -14.73 1.32
N GLN A 35 -2.32 -15.18 1.05
CA GLN A 35 -2.64 -16.59 0.82
C GLN A 35 -3.59 -16.73 -0.37
N LEU A 36 -3.38 -17.76 -1.19
CA LEU A 36 -4.27 -18.15 -2.28
C LEU A 36 -4.74 -19.58 -2.06
N GLU A 37 -6.04 -19.80 -2.05
CA GLU A 37 -6.67 -21.11 -2.07
C GLU A 37 -7.56 -21.16 -3.31
N ILE A 38 -7.07 -21.80 -4.38
CA ILE A 38 -7.69 -21.77 -5.69
C ILE A 38 -8.11 -23.18 -6.09
N TYR A 39 -9.40 -23.37 -6.32
CA TYR A 39 -9.99 -24.64 -6.74
C TYR A 39 -10.59 -24.60 -8.15
N ALA A 40 -10.35 -23.53 -8.92
CA ALA A 40 -10.81 -23.36 -10.30
C ALA A 40 -9.61 -23.11 -11.23
N ASP A 41 -9.64 -23.70 -12.43
CA ASP A 41 -8.50 -23.72 -13.35
C ASP A 41 -8.40 -22.48 -14.25
N ASP A 42 -9.54 -21.97 -14.75
CA ASP A 42 -9.59 -20.87 -15.70
C ASP A 42 -9.68 -19.53 -14.98
N VAL A 43 -8.64 -19.16 -14.23
CA VAL A 43 -8.62 -17.95 -13.39
C VAL A 43 -7.33 -17.16 -13.54
N LYS A 44 -7.39 -15.88 -13.16
CA LYS A 44 -6.22 -15.00 -13.03
C LYS A 44 -6.17 -14.50 -11.60
N CYS A 45 -5.29 -15.08 -10.81
CA CYS A 45 -5.13 -14.70 -9.41
C CYS A 45 -3.67 -14.36 -9.13
N SER A 46 -3.42 -13.21 -8.51
CA SER A 46 -2.09 -12.84 -8.04
C SER A 46 -2.13 -12.18 -6.68
N HIS A 47 -1.02 -12.31 -5.96
CA HIS A 47 -0.77 -11.50 -4.77
C HIS A 47 0.65 -10.95 -4.80
N GLY A 48 0.84 -9.78 -4.19
CA GLY A 48 2.13 -9.12 -4.11
C GLY A 48 2.26 -8.42 -2.78
N THR A 49 3.41 -8.58 -2.13
CA THR A 49 3.76 -7.83 -0.93
C THR A 49 5.13 -7.21 -1.11
N THR A 50 5.25 -5.93 -0.75
CA THR A 50 6.53 -5.22 -0.69
C THR A 50 6.68 -4.59 0.68
N THR A 51 7.90 -4.63 1.21
CA THR A 51 8.26 -3.95 2.46
C THR A 51 9.55 -3.22 2.21
N GLY A 52 9.56 -1.91 2.46
CA GLY A 52 10.72 -1.07 2.26
C GLY A 52 10.86 -0.02 3.35
N LYS A 53 12.01 0.62 3.39
CA LYS A 53 12.21 1.84 4.18
C LYS A 53 11.75 3.06 3.37
N MET A 54 11.62 4.19 4.04
CA MET A 54 11.46 5.47 3.36
C MET A 54 12.63 5.74 2.42
N ASN A 55 12.36 6.32 1.26
CA ASN A 55 13.41 6.66 0.30
C ASN A 55 14.23 7.85 0.81
N GLU A 56 15.43 7.56 1.32
CA GLU A 56 16.34 8.57 1.87
C GLU A 56 16.88 9.53 0.80
N GLU A 57 17.03 9.08 -0.45
CA GLU A 57 17.46 9.93 -1.56
C GLU A 57 16.36 10.94 -1.94
N ALA A 58 15.10 10.50 -1.98
CA ALA A 58 13.97 11.39 -2.21
C ALA A 58 13.80 12.39 -1.06
N LEU A 59 14.01 11.95 0.19
CA LEU A 59 14.01 12.82 1.36
C LEU A 59 15.11 13.88 1.26
N PHE A 60 16.35 13.47 0.97
CA PHE A 60 17.48 14.36 0.77
C PHE A 60 17.23 15.35 -0.37
N TYR A 61 16.66 14.89 -1.48
CA TYR A 61 16.32 15.74 -2.61
C TYR A 61 15.32 16.84 -2.22
N LEU A 62 14.25 16.51 -1.50
CA LEU A 62 13.29 17.51 -1.00
C LEU A 62 13.96 18.51 -0.05
N GLN A 63 14.82 18.03 0.85
CA GLN A 63 15.58 18.90 1.76
C GLN A 63 16.53 19.84 1.01
N SER A 64 17.17 19.38 -0.07
CA SER A 64 18.06 20.20 -0.91
C SER A 64 17.32 21.37 -1.59
N ARG A 65 15.99 21.27 -1.72
CA ARG A 65 15.10 22.31 -2.25
C ARG A 65 14.53 23.23 -1.17
N GLY A 66 15.03 23.13 0.06
CA GLY A 66 14.63 23.99 1.18
C GLY A 66 13.40 23.50 1.96
N ILE A 67 12.90 22.29 1.68
CA ILE A 67 11.76 21.72 2.40
C ILE A 67 12.26 21.17 3.75
N PRO A 68 11.68 21.59 4.90
CA PRO A 68 12.06 21.05 6.20
C PRO A 68 11.92 19.53 6.25
N LYS A 69 12.80 18.86 7.01
CA LYS A 69 12.84 17.39 7.10
C LYS A 69 11.48 16.78 7.40
N ASP A 70 10.76 17.33 8.37
CA ASP A 70 9.48 16.80 8.81
C ASP A 70 8.38 17.00 7.75
N ALA A 71 8.40 18.14 7.06
CA ALA A 71 7.50 18.40 5.94
C ALA A 71 7.80 17.48 4.75
N ALA A 72 9.08 17.27 4.41
CA ALA A 72 9.49 16.37 3.35
C ALA A 72 9.11 14.90 3.65
N ARG A 73 9.30 14.47 4.90
CA ARG A 73 8.87 13.15 5.37
C ARG A 73 7.35 12.98 5.31
N THR A 74 6.61 13.98 5.75
CA THR A 74 5.14 13.99 5.69
C THR A 74 4.66 13.90 4.24
N LEU A 75 5.27 14.66 3.33
CA LEU A 75 4.95 14.63 1.91
C LEU A 75 5.17 13.25 1.28
N LEU A 76 6.30 12.58 1.59
CA LEU A 76 6.58 11.23 1.11
C LEU A 76 5.59 10.19 1.66
N LEU A 77 5.21 10.31 2.93
CA LEU A 77 4.22 9.42 3.54
C LEU A 77 2.81 9.66 2.98
N TYR A 78 2.44 10.92 2.76
CA TYR A 78 1.19 11.29 2.12
C TYR A 78 1.11 10.69 0.72
N ALA A 79 2.17 10.86 -0.09
CA ALA A 79 2.23 10.27 -1.44
C ALA A 79 2.11 8.73 -1.42
N PHE A 80 2.64 8.07 -0.38
CA PHE A 80 2.48 6.62 -0.19
C PHE A 80 1.03 6.24 0.17
N ALA A 81 0.36 7.02 1.03
CA ALA A 81 -1.01 6.78 1.48
C ALA A 81 -2.08 7.20 0.47
N GLU A 82 -1.76 8.14 -0.43
CA GLU A 82 -2.66 8.69 -1.44
C GLU A 82 -3.25 7.61 -2.36
N GLU A 83 -2.48 6.56 -2.67
CA GLU A 83 -2.97 5.40 -3.43
C GLU A 83 -4.21 4.76 -2.77
N VAL A 84 -4.34 4.83 -1.45
CA VAL A 84 -5.51 4.29 -0.72
C VAL A 84 -6.57 5.37 -0.51
N VAL A 85 -6.15 6.57 -0.06
CA VAL A 85 -7.07 7.67 0.29
C VAL A 85 -7.90 8.12 -0.92
N SER A 86 -7.29 8.15 -2.11
CA SER A 86 -7.96 8.52 -3.37
C SER A 86 -9.15 7.62 -3.72
N HIS A 87 -9.20 6.38 -3.23
CA HIS A 87 -10.33 5.47 -3.47
C HIS A 87 -11.59 5.79 -2.63
N ILE A 88 -11.47 6.63 -1.60
CA ILE A 88 -12.58 6.99 -0.70
C ILE A 88 -13.54 7.95 -1.43
N LYS A 89 -14.73 7.48 -1.78
CA LYS A 89 -15.72 8.28 -2.55
C LYS A 89 -16.47 9.32 -1.72
N ILE A 90 -16.47 9.18 -0.40
CA ILE A 90 -17.20 10.08 0.51
C ILE A 90 -16.34 11.31 0.73
N GLN A 91 -16.67 12.40 0.04
CA GLN A 91 -15.86 13.60 -0.02
C GLN A 91 -15.49 14.18 1.36
N PRO A 92 -16.42 14.33 2.33
CA PRO A 92 -16.05 14.85 3.66
C PRO A 92 -15.06 13.95 4.41
N ILE A 93 -15.09 12.63 4.18
CA ILE A 93 -14.15 11.70 4.82
C ILE A 93 -12.78 11.79 4.14
N ARG A 94 -12.74 11.91 2.81
CA ARG A 94 -11.49 12.09 2.07
C ARG A 94 -10.81 13.39 2.50
N GLU A 95 -11.52 14.52 2.47
CA GLU A 95 -10.99 15.83 2.86
C GLU A 95 -10.48 15.84 4.30
N TYR A 96 -11.20 15.17 5.21
CA TYR A 96 -10.74 15.00 6.59
C TYR A 96 -9.40 14.26 6.65
N LEU A 97 -9.25 13.15 5.91
CA LEU A 97 -8.02 12.36 5.91
C LEU A 97 -6.85 13.04 5.19
N GLU A 98 -7.13 13.89 4.20
CA GLU A 98 -6.11 14.69 3.49
C GLU A 98 -5.60 15.87 4.33
N GLY A 99 -6.38 16.31 5.32
CA GLY A 99 -6.02 17.42 6.23
C GLY A 99 -5.30 17.01 7.52
N ILE A 100 -5.03 15.73 7.74
CA ILE A 100 -4.26 15.19 8.88
C ILE A 100 -2.79 15.04 8.50
#